data_AF-A0A177Q0N4-F1
#
_entry.id   AF-A0A177Q0N4-F1
#
_cell.length_a   1.000
_cell.length_b   1.000
_cell.length_c   1.000
_cell.angle_alpha   90.00
_cell.angle_beta   90.00
_cell.angle_gamma   90.00
#
_symmetry.space_group_name_H-M   'P 1'
#
loop_
_entity.id
_entity.type
_entity.pdbx_description
1 polymer ?
#
loop_
_entity_poly.entity_id
_entity_poly.type
_entity_poly.pdbx_seq_one_letter_code
_entity_poly.pdbx_strand_id
1 'polypeptide(L)'
;MRRLFVSDYQSKVTGVTHDHIHGANLGVSVAAYRFAGGFTPMACSEDRDLWQRLQAAGFCLVADPGLIVTTSARTDSRTEGGFATHMRELAAHL
;
A
#
# COMPACT_ATOMS: atom_id res chain seq x y z
N MET A 1 -14.93 -10.23 -7.21
CA MET A 1 -13.65 -9.73 -6.66
C MET A 1 -13.54 -8.20 -6.66
N ARG A 2 -13.43 -7.50 -7.81
CA ARG A 2 -13.26 -6.03 -7.85
C ARG A 2 -14.25 -5.24 -6.99
N ARG A 3 -15.56 -5.56 -7.07
CA ARG A 3 -16.61 -4.87 -6.30
C ARG A 3 -16.41 -5.01 -4.78
N LEU A 4 -15.99 -6.19 -4.32
CA LEU A 4 -15.75 -6.48 -2.91
C LEU A 4 -14.53 -5.72 -2.41
N PHE A 5 -13.45 -5.73 -3.19
CA PHE A 5 -12.23 -4.98 -2.85
C PHE A 5 -12.54 -3.49 -2.77
N VAL A 6 -13.24 -2.91 -3.76
CA VAL A 6 -13.60 -1.48 -3.73
C VAL A 6 -14.45 -1.15 -2.50
N SER A 7 -15.41 -2.01 -2.15
CA SER A 7 -16.24 -1.81 -0.96
C SER A 7 -15.45 -1.89 0.35
N ASP A 8 -14.57 -2.87 0.50
CA ASP A 8 -13.70 -3.04 1.67
C ASP A 8 -12.63 -1.92 1.76
N TYR A 9 -12.13 -1.45 0.62
CA TYR A 9 -11.16 -0.36 0.56
C TYR A 9 -11.79 0.99 0.91
N GLN A 10 -12.94 1.31 0.32
CA GLN A 10 -13.63 2.58 0.56
C GLN A 10 -14.12 2.72 2.01
N SER A 11 -14.45 1.61 2.69
CA SER A 11 -14.82 1.67 4.11
C SER A 11 -13.66 2.09 5.03
N LYS A 12 -12.41 1.95 4.56
CA LYS A 12 -11.17 2.25 5.30
C LYS A 12 -10.59 3.63 4.96
N VAL A 13 -11.17 4.34 3.98
CA VAL A 13 -10.72 5.67 3.55
C VAL A 13 -11.62 6.72 4.18
N THR A 14 -11.09 7.51 5.11
CA THR A 14 -11.79 8.64 5.73
C THR A 14 -11.03 9.95 5.45
N GLY A 15 -11.70 10.93 4.82
CA GLY A 15 -11.10 12.24 4.55
C GLY A 15 -10.15 12.32 3.33
N VAL A 16 -9.29 13.34 3.31
CA VAL A 16 -8.40 13.69 2.18
C VAL A 16 -7.07 12.92 2.21
N THR A 17 -6.73 12.30 3.34
CA THR A 17 -5.50 11.49 3.52
C THR A 17 -5.79 10.35 4.49
N HIS A 18 -5.34 9.15 4.14
CA HIS A 18 -5.52 7.93 4.92
C HIS A 18 -4.18 7.24 5.20
N ASP A 19 -4.09 6.44 6.27
CA ASP A 19 -2.85 5.82 6.76
C ASP A 19 -2.41 4.56 5.99
N HIS A 20 -3.05 4.28 4.85
CA HIS A 20 -2.77 3.13 4.02
C HIS A 20 -2.17 3.55 2.68
N ILE A 21 -1.16 2.83 2.22
CA ILE A 21 -0.59 3.00 0.90
C ILE A 21 -0.41 1.64 0.24
N HIS A 22 -0.21 1.68 -1.07
CA HIS A 22 0.20 0.53 -1.86
C HIS A 22 1.43 0.91 -2.69
N GLY A 23 2.39 -0.01 -2.83
CA GLY A 23 3.58 0.25 -3.62
C GLY A 23 3.28 0.58 -5.08
N ALA A 24 2.14 0.10 -5.61
CA ALA A 24 1.76 0.30 -7.00
C ALA A 24 1.46 1.76 -7.39
N ASN A 25 1.14 2.63 -6.43
CA ASN A 25 0.91 4.06 -6.64
C ASN A 25 1.79 4.96 -5.76
N LEU A 26 2.86 4.41 -5.17
CA LEU A 26 3.79 5.16 -4.31
C LEU A 26 4.79 5.95 -5.16
N GLY A 27 4.81 7.28 -4.97
CA GLY A 27 5.84 8.18 -5.49
C GLY A 27 6.69 8.76 -4.36
N VAL A 28 8.01 8.82 -4.56
CA VAL A 28 8.96 9.39 -3.59
C VAL A 28 10.04 10.19 -4.31
N SER A 29 10.44 11.32 -3.73
CA SER A 29 11.57 12.09 -4.27
C SER A 29 12.89 11.36 -4.02
N VAL A 30 13.89 11.53 -4.90
CA VAL A 30 15.21 10.92 -4.74
C VAL A 30 15.86 11.32 -3.40
N ALA A 31 15.67 12.58 -2.98
CA ALA A 31 16.21 13.07 -1.71
C ALA A 31 15.59 12.35 -0.50
N ALA A 32 14.26 12.22 -0.47
CA ALA A 32 13.55 11.50 0.60
C ALA A 32 13.93 10.01 0.61
N TYR A 33 13.97 9.37 -0.56
CA TYR A 33 14.36 7.96 -0.69
C TYR A 33 15.78 7.70 -0.16
N ARG A 34 16.74 8.57 -0.53
CA ARG A 34 18.11 8.49 -0.02
C ARG A 34 18.22 8.77 1.47
N PHE A 35 17.49 9.76 1.99
CA PHE A 35 17.44 10.06 3.41
C PHE A 35 16.95 8.85 4.22
N ALA A 36 15.90 8.19 3.72
CA ALA A 36 15.36 6.99 4.31
C ALA A 36 16.30 5.76 4.16
N GLY A 37 17.37 5.82 3.37
CA GLY A 37 18.20 4.64 3.07
C GLY A 37 17.53 3.62 2.15
N GLY A 38 16.47 4.01 1.44
CA GLY A 38 15.72 3.17 0.52
C GLY A 38 14.80 2.15 1.17
N PHE A 39 14.47 1.09 0.42
CA PHE A 39 13.66 -0.02 0.92
C PHE A 39 14.47 -0.94 1.84
N THR A 40 13.92 -1.24 3.01
CA THR A 40 14.44 -2.28 3.90
C THR A 40 14.20 -3.66 3.26
N PRO A 41 15.17 -4.58 3.29
CA PRO A 41 14.99 -5.93 2.75
C PRO A 41 14.04 -6.74 3.65
N MET A 42 12.75 -6.61 3.38
CA MET A 42 11.66 -7.26 4.11
C MET A 42 10.97 -8.29 3.22
N ALA A 43 10.32 -9.28 3.82
CA ALA A 43 9.55 -10.26 3.09
C ALA A 43 8.27 -9.67 2.46
N CYS A 44 7.68 -8.65 3.10
CA CYS A 44 6.55 -7.87 2.61
C CYS A 44 6.45 -6.53 3.36
N SER A 45 5.67 -5.61 2.80
CA SER A 45 5.34 -4.29 3.39
C SER A 45 6.50 -3.30 3.46
N GLU A 46 7.49 -3.44 2.57
CA GLU A 46 8.64 -2.54 2.43
C GLU A 46 8.22 -1.10 2.05
N ASP A 47 7.13 -0.97 1.29
CA ASP A 47 6.49 0.30 0.94
C ASP A 47 5.96 1.04 2.17
N ARG A 48 5.22 0.32 3.03
CA ARG A 48 4.67 0.83 4.29
C ARG A 48 5.79 1.22 5.26
N ASP A 49 6.84 0.42 5.36
CA ASP A 49 8.03 0.74 6.16
C ASP A 49 8.67 2.06 5.69
N LEU A 50 8.91 2.22 4.39
CA LEU A 50 9.42 3.47 3.83
C LEU A 50 8.52 4.67 4.15
N TRP A 51 7.20 4.53 3.97
CA TRP A 51 6.22 5.56 4.29
C TRP A 51 6.28 5.99 5.75
N GLN A 52 6.30 5.03 6.68
CA GLN A 52 6.36 5.30 8.12
C GLN A 52 7.66 6.00 8.52
N ARG A 53 8.81 5.60 7.95
CA ARG A 53 10.09 6.25 8.22
C ARG A 53 10.13 7.68 7.69
N LEU A 54 9.56 7.95 6.53
CA LEU A 54 9.44 9.30 5.98
C LEU A 54 8.48 10.17 6.82
N GLN A 55 7.37 9.59 7.29
CA GLN A 55 6.44 10.25 8.20
C GLN A 55 7.14 10.66 9.50
N ALA A 56 7.84 9.71 10.13
CA ALA A 56 8.57 9.93 11.37
C ALA A 56 9.69 10.97 11.22
N ALA A 57 10.28 11.09 10.03
CA ALA A 57 11.28 12.09 9.69
C ALA A 57 10.71 13.47 9.32
N GLY A 58 9.38 13.65 9.33
CA GLY A 58 8.71 14.93 9.09
C GLY A 58 8.64 15.35 7.61
N PHE A 59 8.75 14.41 6.67
CA PHE A 59 8.51 14.71 5.26
C PHE A 59 7.04 15.03 5.00
N CYS A 60 6.76 15.72 3.90
CA CYS A 60 5.39 15.93 3.42
C CYS A 60 4.88 14.63 2.77
N LEU A 61 3.81 14.08 3.31
CA LEU A 61 3.15 12.87 2.84
C LEU A 61 1.74 13.22 2.36
N VAL A 62 1.35 12.70 1.20
CA VAL A 62 0.01 12.88 0.63
C VAL A 62 -0.51 11.51 0.20
N ALA A 63 -1.62 11.07 0.79
CA ALA A 63 -2.33 9.85 0.37
C ALA A 63 -3.65 10.27 -0.28
N ASP A 64 -3.61 10.60 -1.57
CA ASP A 64 -4.77 11.09 -2.31
C ASP A 64 -5.68 9.91 -2.73
N PRO A 65 -6.95 9.87 -2.28
CA PRO A 65 -7.89 8.81 -2.64
C PRO A 65 -8.25 8.79 -4.14
N GLY A 66 -7.95 9.86 -4.88
CA GLY A 66 -8.08 9.93 -6.34
C GLY A 66 -6.95 9.23 -7.12
N LEU A 67 -5.82 8.92 -6.48
CA LEU A 67 -4.69 8.23 -7.11
C LEU A 67 -4.93 6.72 -7.21
N ILE A 68 -5.79 6.32 -8.13
CA ILE A 68 -6.22 4.94 -8.31
C ILE A 68 -5.43 4.28 -9.44
N VAL A 69 -4.89 3.09 -9.17
CA VAL A 69 -4.27 2.22 -10.16
C VAL A 69 -5.02 0.89 -10.24
N THR A 70 -5.06 0.28 -11.43
CA THR A 70 -5.60 -1.07 -11.62
C THR A 70 -4.46 -2.08 -11.63
N THR A 71 -4.49 -3.05 -10.71
CA THR A 71 -3.51 -4.13 -10.61
C THR A 71 -4.19 -5.49 -10.77
N SER A 72 -3.41 -6.54 -11.02
CA SER A 72 -3.94 -7.90 -11.10
C SER A 72 -4.37 -8.38 -9.71
N ALA A 73 -5.61 -8.87 -9.57
CA ALA A 73 -6.11 -9.50 -8.35
C ALA A 73 -5.64 -10.97 -8.23
N ARG A 74 -4.32 -11.20 -8.32
CA ARG A 74 -3.75 -12.55 -8.22
C ARG A 74 -3.90 -13.06 -6.78
N THR A 75 -4.31 -14.32 -6.65
CA THR A 75 -4.40 -15.03 -5.37
C THR A 75 -3.24 -15.98 -5.14
N ASP A 76 -2.40 -16.23 -6.14
CA ASP A 76 -1.20 -17.05 -6.02
C ASP A 76 0.04 -16.14 -5.88
N SER A 77 0.89 -16.43 -4.89
CA SER A 77 2.07 -15.63 -4.56
C SER A 77 3.22 -16.48 -4.03
N ARG A 78 4.45 -16.05 -4.32
CA ARG A 78 5.69 -16.65 -3.79
C ARG A 78 5.98 -16.22 -2.35
N THR A 79 5.31 -15.18 -1.87
CA THR A 79 5.43 -14.62 -0.53
C THR A 79 4.14 -14.86 0.23
N GLU A 80 4.26 -15.18 1.52
CA GLU A 80 3.13 -15.10 2.45
C GLU A 80 2.96 -13.66 2.94
N GLY A 81 1.71 -13.22 3.03
CA GLY A 81 1.34 -11.82 3.29
C GLY A 81 1.24 -10.97 2.02
N GLY A 82 0.90 -9.69 2.22
CA GLY A 82 0.73 -8.72 1.14
C GLY A 82 -0.59 -8.88 0.37
N PHE A 83 -0.63 -8.31 -0.84
CA PHE A 83 -1.90 -8.13 -1.57
C PHE A 83 -2.54 -9.44 -2.01
N ALA A 84 -1.75 -10.43 -2.46
CA ALA A 84 -2.28 -11.72 -2.89
C ALA A 84 -2.91 -12.52 -1.73
N THR A 85 -2.29 -12.49 -0.55
CA THR A 85 -2.87 -13.06 0.68
C THR A 85 -4.18 -12.36 1.02
N HIS A 86 -4.22 -11.03 0.99
CA HIS A 86 -5.45 -10.28 1.21
C HIS A 86 -6.56 -10.62 0.18
N MET A 87 -6.19 -10.84 -1.09
CA MET A 87 -7.15 -11.31 -2.11
C MET A 87 -7.65 -12.73 -1.84
N ARG A 88 -6.80 -13.65 -1.34
CA ARG A 88 -7.23 -15.00 -0.93
C ARG A 88 -8.23 -14.94 0.22
N GLU A 89 -7.92 -14.14 1.24
CA GLU A 89 -8.81 -13.94 2.40
C GLU A 89 -10.15 -13.33 1.95
N LEU A 90 -10.12 -12.27 1.15
CA LEU A 90 -11.33 -11.64 0.61
C LEU A 90 -12.17 -12.62 -0.22
N ALA A 91 -11.52 -13.50 -0.99
CA ALA A 91 -12.19 -14.55 -1.75
C ALA A 91 -12.82 -15.63 -0.88
N ALA A 92 -12.23 -15.93 0.28
CA ALA A 92 -12.74 -16.93 1.21
C ALA A 92 -13.94 -16.46 2.05
N HIS A 93 -14.20 -15.15 2.09
CA HIS A 93 -15.38 -14.54 2.73
C HIS A 93 -16.57 -14.37 1.75
N LEU A 94 -16.51 -15.01 0.58
CA LEU A 94 -17.62 -15.16 -0.37
C LEU A 94 -18.39 -16.46 -0.14
#